data_AF-X1GZ76-F1
#
_entry.id   AF-X1GZ76-F1
#
_cell.length_a   1.000
_cell.length_b   1.000
_cell.length_c   1.000
_cell.angle_alpha   90.00
_cell.angle_beta   90.00
_cell.angle_gamma   90.00
#
_symmetry.space_group_name_H-M   'P 1'
#
loop_
_entity.id
_entity.type
_entity.pdbx_description
1 polymer ?
#
loop_
_entity_poly.entity_id
_entity_poly.type
_entity_poly.pdbx_seq_one_letter_code
_entity_poly.pdbx_strand_id
1 'polypeptide(L)'
;ERKRIKNTIGYCYPLIDWKMTEEDALKYCYEKGFTWGGLYEKFRRVSCWCCPLQPLKELKMLWLYFPEYWQKLLEMQRQSKFQFRLDYTLEELDERFRREESHYQLEL
;
A
#
# COMPACT_ATOMS: atom_id res chain seq x y z
N GLU A 1 18.50 21.38 11.54
CA GLU A 1 17.41 20.37 11.38
C GLU A 1 16.05 21.03 11.38
N ARG A 2 15.10 20.54 10.57
CA ARG A 2 13.70 21.02 10.59
C ARG A 2 12.95 20.34 11.73
N LYS A 3 12.48 21.10 12.73
CA LYS A 3 11.52 20.59 13.72
C LYS A 3 10.18 20.32 13.03
N ARG A 4 9.79 19.05 12.90
CA ARG A 4 8.51 18.64 12.30
C ARG A 4 7.31 18.99 13.18
N ILE A 5 7.50 19.09 14.50
CA ILE A 5 6.44 19.32 15.47
C ILE A 5 6.31 20.82 15.74
N LYS A 6 5.10 21.35 15.58
CA LYS A 6 4.80 22.76 15.87
C LYS A 6 4.33 22.89 17.31
N ASN A 7 5.05 23.65 18.11
CA ASN A 7 4.64 23.96 19.48
C ASN A 7 3.72 25.18 19.47
N THR A 8 2.53 25.02 18.88
CA THR A 8 1.49 26.06 18.80
C THR A 8 0.56 25.92 20.00
N ILE A 9 0.23 27.05 20.65
CA ILE A 9 -0.69 27.08 21.79
C ILE A 9 -2.03 26.45 21.36
N GLY A 10 -2.52 25.48 22.15
CA GLY A 10 -3.77 24.75 21.89
C GLY A 10 -3.62 23.46 21.08
N TYR A 11 -2.42 23.14 20.57
CA TYR A 11 -2.17 21.86 19.89
C TYR A 11 -1.65 20.84 20.91
N CYS A 12 -2.23 19.64 20.89
CA CYS A 12 -1.77 18.49 21.68
C CYS A 12 -1.44 17.34 20.73
N TYR A 13 -0.34 16.64 20.99
CA TYR A 13 0.12 15.51 20.20
C TYR A 13 0.29 14.27 21.08
N PRO A 14 -0.82 13.65 21.54
CA PRO A 14 -0.75 12.58 22.54
C PRO A 14 0.17 11.43 22.15
N LEU A 15 0.20 11.05 20.87
CA LEU A 15 1.07 9.98 20.38
C LEU A 15 2.55 10.31 20.52
N ILE A 16 2.91 11.59 20.40
CA ILE A 16 4.28 12.06 20.60
C ILE A 16 4.60 12.12 22.09
N ASP A 17 3.68 12.69 22.88
CA ASP A 17 3.83 12.82 24.32
C ASP A 17 3.95 11.45 25.01
N TRP A 18 3.21 10.45 24.51
CA TRP A 18 3.25 9.06 24.96
C TRP A 18 4.39 8.25 24.35
N LYS A 19 5.20 8.85 23.47
CA LYS A 19 6.30 8.19 22.75
C LYS A 19 5.85 6.93 21.99
N MET A 20 4.64 6.96 21.43
CA MET A 20 4.04 5.82 20.75
C MET A 20 4.61 5.65 19.34
N THR A 21 5.06 4.45 19.01
CA THR A 21 5.55 4.09 17.66
C THR A 21 4.38 3.77 16.70
N GLU A 22 4.67 3.62 15.40
CA GLU A 22 3.65 3.17 14.42
C GLU A 22 3.17 1.75 14.77
N GLU A 23 4.09 0.90 15.22
CA GLU A 23 3.84 -0.48 15.63
C GLU A 23 2.97 -0.54 16.90
N ASP A 24 3.26 0.31 17.90
CA ASP A 24 2.45 0.41 19.12
C ASP A 24 1.03 0.87 18.81
N ALA A 25 0.89 1.86 17.93
CA ALA A 25 -0.41 2.37 17.51
C ALA A 25 -1.22 1.28 16.78
N LEU A 26 -0.58 0.54 15.87
CA LEU A 26 -1.22 -0.55 15.15
C LEU A 26 -1.62 -1.70 16.10
N LYS A 27 -0.75 -2.06 17.03
CA LYS A 27 -1.04 -3.07 18.07
C LYS A 27 -2.24 -2.66 18.91
N TYR A 28 -2.27 -1.42 19.38
CA TYR A 28 -3.41 -0.90 20.15
C TYR A 28 -4.72 -1.00 19.37
N CYS A 29 -4.70 -0.72 18.07
CA CYS A 29 -5.87 -0.90 17.21
C CYS A 29 -6.32 -2.36 17.13
N TYR A 30 -5.40 -3.31 17.00
CA TYR A 30 -5.74 -4.74 17.03
C TYR A 30 -6.32 -5.18 18.38
N GLU A 31 -5.77 -4.71 19.49
CA GLU A 31 -6.30 -4.98 20.85
C GLU A 31 -7.73 -4.45 21.03
N LYS A 32 -8.13 -3.42 20.26
CA LYS A 32 -9.49 -2.88 20.22
C LYS A 32 -10.39 -3.53 19.16
N GLY A 33 -9.89 -4.54 18.45
CA GLY A 33 -10.65 -5.28 17.43
C GLY A 33 -10.68 -4.62 16.04
N PHE A 34 -9.88 -3.59 15.80
CA PHE A 34 -9.76 -2.99 14.46
C PHE A 34 -8.75 -3.77 13.63
N THR A 35 -9.21 -4.47 12.59
CA THR A 35 -8.36 -5.32 11.75
C THR A 35 -8.29 -4.87 10.29
N TRP A 36 -9.21 -3.98 9.86
CA TRP A 36 -9.35 -3.55 8.47
C TRP A 36 -9.41 -4.72 7.47
N GLY A 37 -10.02 -5.83 7.87
CA GLY A 37 -10.08 -7.04 7.04
C GLY A 37 -8.71 -7.64 6.72
N GLY A 38 -7.70 -7.41 7.56
CA GLY A 38 -6.35 -7.93 7.36
C GLY A 38 -5.49 -7.09 6.40
N LEU A 39 -5.91 -5.88 6.02
CA LEU A 39 -5.15 -5.05 5.08
C LEU A 39 -3.70 -4.78 5.52
N TYR A 40 -3.49 -4.51 6.82
CA TYR A 40 -2.15 -4.31 7.38
C TYR A 40 -1.30 -5.59 7.45
N GLU A 41 -1.86 -6.77 7.19
CA GLU A 41 -1.10 -8.02 7.03
C GLU A 41 -0.52 -8.16 5.62
N LYS A 42 -1.11 -7.46 4.63
CA LYS A 42 -0.69 -7.49 3.23
C LYS A 42 0.15 -6.28 2.82
N PHE A 43 -0.14 -5.12 3.40
CA PHE A 43 0.50 -3.85 3.08
C PHE A 43 1.24 -3.29 4.29
N ARG A 44 2.44 -2.73 4.06
CA ARG A 44 3.16 -2.03 5.12
C ARG A 44 2.42 -0.77 5.55
N ARG A 45 1.87 -0.03 4.59
CA ARG A 45 0.97 1.10 4.84
C ARG A 45 -0.24 0.99 3.95
N VAL A 46 -1.40 0.86 4.57
CA VAL A 46 -2.68 0.91 3.86
C VAL A 46 -2.87 2.33 3.34
N SER A 47 -2.73 2.47 2.03
CA SER A 47 -2.83 3.76 1.34
C SER A 47 -3.69 3.62 0.08
N CYS A 48 -3.68 4.64 -0.78
CA CYS A 48 -4.46 4.63 -2.01
C CYS A 48 -4.00 3.51 -2.95
N TRP A 49 -4.91 2.58 -3.29
CA TRP A 49 -4.66 1.44 -4.17
C TRP A 49 -4.36 1.84 -5.63
N CYS A 50 -4.78 3.03 -6.08
CA CYS A 50 -4.48 3.55 -7.43
C CYS A 50 -3.38 4.62 -7.43
N CYS A 51 -2.44 4.56 -6.48
CA CYS A 51 -1.31 5.49 -6.46
C CYS A 51 -0.23 5.01 -7.44
N PRO A 52 0.29 5.85 -8.35
CA PRO A 52 1.35 5.41 -9.26
C PRO A 52 2.72 5.28 -8.58
N LEU A 53 2.89 5.84 -7.39
CA LEU A 53 4.16 5.88 -6.65
C LEU A 53 4.36 4.72 -5.67
N GLN A 54 3.44 3.74 -5.62
CA GLN A 54 3.59 2.60 -4.70
C GLN A 54 4.75 1.69 -5.13
N PRO A 55 5.42 1.01 -4.20
CA PRO A 55 6.44 0.02 -4.54
C PRO A 55 5.85 -1.14 -5.37
N LEU A 56 6.67 -1.73 -6.26
CA LEU A 56 6.26 -2.89 -7.06
C LEU A 56 5.78 -4.07 -6.21
N LYS A 57 6.35 -4.26 -5.02
CA LYS A 57 5.90 -5.27 -4.06
C LYS A 57 4.43 -5.07 -3.67
N GLU A 58 4.01 -3.84 -3.39
CA GLU A 58 2.63 -3.54 -3.00
C GLU A 58 1.67 -3.66 -4.20
N LEU A 59 2.11 -3.26 -5.40
CA LEU A 59 1.36 -3.50 -6.64
C LEU A 59 1.17 -5.00 -6.92
N LYS A 60 2.18 -5.83 -6.64
CA LYS A 60 2.05 -7.29 -6.74
C LYS A 60 1.05 -7.84 -5.72
N MET A 61 1.05 -7.32 -4.48
CA MET A 61 0.05 -7.70 -3.48
C MET A 61 -1.37 -7.29 -3.92
N LEU A 62 -1.54 -6.12 -4.55
CA LEU A 62 -2.80 -5.70 -5.14
C LEU A 62 -3.24 -6.67 -6.25
N TRP A 63 -2.34 -7.00 -7.17
CA TRP A 63 -2.58 -7.96 -8.25
C TRP A 63 -3.01 -9.34 -7.73
N LEU A 64 -2.35 -9.84 -6.68
CA LEU A 64 -2.58 -11.20 -6.15
C LEU A 64 -3.85 -11.32 -5.28
N TYR A 65 -4.06 -10.37 -4.36
CA TYR A 65 -5.11 -10.48 -3.35
C TYR A 65 -6.37 -9.68 -3.67
N PHE A 66 -6.29 -8.74 -4.61
CA PHE A 66 -7.36 -7.80 -4.93
C PHE A 66 -7.54 -7.64 -6.45
N PRO A 67 -7.82 -8.74 -7.18
CA PRO A 67 -7.89 -8.75 -8.63
C PRO A 67 -8.94 -7.76 -9.18
N GLU A 68 -10.02 -7.50 -8.46
CA GLU A 68 -11.05 -6.53 -8.83
C GLU A 68 -10.51 -5.10 -8.93
N TYR A 69 -9.61 -4.70 -8.03
CA TYR A 69 -8.97 -3.38 -8.07
C TYR A 69 -7.89 -3.33 -9.16
N TRP A 70 -7.19 -4.44 -9.40
CA TRP A 70 -6.25 -4.54 -10.53
C TRP A 70 -6.97 -4.38 -11.87
N GLN A 71 -8.10 -5.06 -12.07
CA GLN A 71 -8.92 -4.90 -13.29
C GLN A 71 -9.43 -3.47 -13.45
N LYS A 72 -9.84 -2.84 -12.35
CA LYS A 72 -10.24 -1.42 -12.39
C LYS A 72 -9.08 -0.51 -12.79
N LEU A 73 -7.86 -0.81 -12.35
CA LEU A 73 -6.65 -0.07 -12.74
C LEU A 73 -6.39 -0.20 -14.25
N LEU A 74 -6.51 -1.41 -14.80
CA LEU A 74 -6.40 -1.67 -16.25
C LEU A 74 -7.46 -0.91 -17.05
N GLU A 75 -8.71 -0.91 -16.58
CA GLU A 75 -9.79 -0.16 -17.24
C GLU A 75 -9.54 1.35 -17.23
N MET A 76 -9.09 1.89 -16.10
CA MET A 76 -8.69 3.30 -16.00
C MET A 76 -7.53 3.62 -16.94
N GLN A 77 -6.55 2.72 -17.08
CA GLN A 77 -5.43 2.89 -18.00
C GLN A 77 -5.88 2.93 -19.46
N ARG A 78 -6.85 2.11 -19.87
CA ARG A 78 -7.41 2.12 -21.24
C ARG A 78 -8.12 3.42 -21.58
N GLN A 79 -8.73 4.07 -20.59
CA GLN A 79 -9.41 5.35 -20.75
C GLN A 79 -8.46 6.55 -20.66
N SER A 80 -7.27 6.35 -20.11
CA SER A 80 -6.26 7.39 -19.91
C SER A 80 -5.33 7.53 -21.11
N LYS A 81 -4.96 8.77 -21.44
CA LYS A 81 -3.89 9.06 -22.40
C LYS A 81 -2.49 8.93 -21.80
N PHE A 82 -2.40 8.93 -20.48
CA PHE A 82 -1.15 8.86 -19.73
C PHE A 82 -1.00 7.47 -19.12
N GLN A 83 0.25 7.00 -19.05
CA GLN A 83 0.56 5.77 -18.35
C GLN A 83 0.40 5.97 -16.85
N PHE A 84 -0.08 4.92 -16.18
CA PHE A 84 -0.19 4.85 -14.74
C PHE A 84 1.17 5.08 -14.09
N ARG A 85 2.21 4.40 -14.57
CA ARG A 85 3.59 4.60 -14.12
C ARG A 85 4.48 5.05 -15.26
N LEU A 86 5.62 5.64 -14.90
CA LEU A 86 6.62 6.11 -15.87
C LEU A 86 7.64 5.02 -16.25
N ASP A 87 7.84 4.05 -15.37
CA ASP A 87 8.86 3.00 -15.49
C ASP A 87 8.32 1.67 -16.04
N TYR A 88 6.99 1.44 -15.97
CA TYR A 88 6.33 0.25 -16.50
C TYR A 88 4.89 0.54 -16.92
N THR A 89 4.44 -0.13 -17.98
CA THR A 89 3.00 -0.26 -18.28
C THR A 89 2.33 -1.28 -17.36
N LEU A 90 1.00 -1.21 -17.23
CA LEU A 90 0.27 -2.19 -16.41
C LEU A 90 0.32 -3.58 -17.05
N GLU A 91 0.35 -3.66 -18.37
CA GLU A 91 0.47 -4.90 -19.12
C GLU A 91 1.83 -5.58 -18.88
N GLU A 92 2.93 -4.82 -18.88
CA GLU A 92 4.26 -5.34 -18.53
C GLU A 92 4.33 -5.82 -17.08
N LEU A 93 3.69 -5.10 -16.15
CA LEU A 93 3.62 -5.52 -14.75
C LEU A 93 2.81 -6.80 -14.58
N ASP A 94 1.68 -6.91 -15.28
CA ASP A 94 0.82 -8.10 -15.21
C ASP A 94 1.56 -9.35 -15.72
N GLU A 95 2.26 -9.24 -16.85
CA GLU A 95 3.10 -10.33 -17.39
C GLU A 95 4.26 -10.67 -16.44
N ARG A 96 4.93 -9.65 -15.90
CA ARG A 96 6.02 -9.83 -14.94
C ARG A 96 5.54 -10.58 -13.70
N PHE A 97 4.41 -10.16 -13.11
CA PHE A 97 3.88 -10.79 -11.91
C PHE A 97 3.44 -12.23 -12.18
N ARG A 98 2.83 -12.51 -13.34
CA ARG A 98 2.51 -13.89 -13.77
C ARG A 98 3.75 -14.79 -13.86
N ARG A 99 4.84 -14.30 -14.45
CA ARG A 99 6.10 -15.05 -14.55
C ARG A 99 6.71 -15.32 -13.18
N GLU A 100 6.78 -14.29 -12.34
CA GLU A 100 7.31 -14.44 -10.98
C GLU A 100 6.49 -15.46 -10.18
N GLU A 101 5.15 -15.38 -10.21
CA GLU A 101 4.30 -16.31 -9.46
C GLU A 101 4.38 -17.75 -9.99
N SER A 102 4.44 -17.91 -11.32
CA SER A 102 4.61 -19.23 -11.94
C SER A 102 5.93 -19.88 -11.54
N HIS A 103 7.00 -19.10 -11.41
CA HIS A 103 8.28 -19.58 -10.90
C HIS A 103 8.17 -20.11 -9.46
N TYR A 104 7.51 -19.36 -8.58
CA TYR A 104 7.29 -19.81 -7.20
C TYR A 104 6.41 -21.06 -7.11
N GLN A 105 5.45 -21.24 -8.03
CA GLN A 105 4.63 -22.46 -8.09
C GLN A 105 5.38 -23.69 -8.62
N LEU A 106 6.45 -23.52 -9.40
CA LEU A 106 7.29 -24.61 -9.91
C LEU A 106 8.37 -25.05 -8.92
N GLU A 107 8.71 -24.21 -7.95
CA GLU A 107 9.70 -24.50 -6.91
C GLU A 107 9.12 -25.15 -5.63
N LEU A 108 7.79 -25.31 -5.58
CA LEU A 108 7.03 -25.99 -4.50
C LEU A 108 6.64 -27.41 -4.92
#